data_AF-A0A2W6TFN1-F1
#
_entry.id   AF-A0A2W6TFN1-F1
#
_cell.length_a   1.000
_cell.length_b   1.000
_cell.length_c   1.000
_cell.angle_alpha   90.00
_cell.angle_beta   90.00
_cell.angle_gamma   90.00
#
_symmetry.space_group_name_H-M   'P 1'
#
loop_
_entity.id
_entity.type
_entity.pdbx_description
1 polymer ?
#
loop_
_entity_poly.entity_id
_entity_poly.type
_entity_poly.pdbx_seq_one_letter_code
_entity_poly.pdbx_strand_id
1 'polypeptide(L)'
;MEFPILLIVIIALALIFDYINGFHDAANSIATIVSTKVLTPFQAVLWAALWNFAAFFIAAYIIGEFKIGNTIAKTVNENFITLEVIFSGLVAAIAWNL
;
A
#
# COMPACT_ATOMS: atom_id res chain seq x y z
N MET A 1 2.17 -10.06 27.20
CA MET A 1 1.82 -10.50 25.83
C MET A 1 3.11 -10.69 25.08
N GLU A 2 3.46 -11.93 24.72
CA GLU A 2 4.59 -12.16 23.80
C GLU A 2 4.11 -11.86 22.39
N PHE A 3 4.62 -10.80 21.77
CA PHE A 3 4.37 -10.56 20.35
C PHE A 3 5.15 -11.64 19.56
N PRO A 4 4.51 -12.41 18.67
CA PRO A 4 5.23 -13.35 17.84
C PRO A 4 6.23 -12.57 16.98
N ILE A 5 7.52 -12.92 17.06
CA ILE A 5 8.61 -12.25 16.33
C ILE A 5 8.27 -12.12 14.83
N LEU A 6 7.60 -13.13 14.27
CA LEU A 6 7.13 -13.14 12.90
C LEU A 6 6.17 -11.97 12.58
N LEU A 7 5.27 -11.60 13.49
CA LEU A 7 4.36 -10.45 13.28
C LEU A 7 5.14 -9.13 13.18
N ILE A 8 6.17 -8.94 14.01
CA ILE A 8 7.01 -7.75 13.95
C ILE A 8 7.74 -7.68 12.59
N VAL A 9 8.25 -8.82 12.11
CA VAL A 9 8.88 -8.92 10.78
C VAL A 9 7.87 -8.60 9.67
N ILE A 10 6.65 -9.14 9.75
CA ILE A 10 5.58 -8.86 8.78
C ILE A 10 5.25 -7.37 8.74
N ILE A 11 5.11 -6.71 9.88
CA ILE A 11 4.84 -5.27 9.95
C ILE A 11 5.99 -4.48 9.30
N ALA A 12 7.25 -4.84 9.61
CA ALA A 12 8.40 -4.20 8.98
C ALA A 12 8.42 -4.39 7.46
N LEU A 13 8.15 -5.60 6.97
CA LEU A 13 8.07 -5.89 5.53
C LEU A 13 6.91 -5.15 4.86
N ALA A 14 5.74 -5.07 5.51
CA ALA A 14 4.59 -4.33 4.99
C ALA A 14 4.93 -2.84 4.83
N LEU A 15 5.60 -2.22 5.80
CA LEU A 15 6.04 -0.83 5.70
C LEU A 15 7.08 -0.63 4.57
N ILE A 16 7.98 -1.58 4.38
CA ILE A 16 8.95 -1.56 3.26
C ILE A 16 8.22 -1.66 1.93
N PHE A 17 7.29 -2.61 1.81
CA PHE A 17 6.47 -2.79 0.62
C PHE A 17 5.69 -1.51 0.29
N ASP A 18 4.98 -0.93 1.25
CA ASP A 18 4.20 0.30 1.07
C ASP A 18 5.07 1.46 0.55
N TYR A 19 6.30 1.59 1.07
CA TYR A 19 7.24 2.60 0.57
C TYR A 19 7.63 2.36 -0.89
N ILE A 20 8.01 1.13 -1.25
CA ILE A 20 8.46 0.80 -2.61
C ILE A 20 7.30 0.94 -3.60
N ASN A 21 6.11 0.38 -3.30
CA ASN A 21 4.94 0.56 -4.18
C ASN A 21 4.55 2.03 -4.32
N GLY A 22 4.56 2.79 -3.22
CA GLY A 22 4.23 4.20 -3.25
C GLY A 22 5.14 4.99 -4.20
N PHE A 23 6.41 4.61 -4.34
CA PHE A 23 7.33 5.21 -5.30
C PHE A 23 6.93 4.91 -6.76
N HIS A 24 6.63 3.65 -7.08
CA HIS A 24 6.18 3.25 -8.42
C HIS A 24 4.83 3.88 -8.79
N ASP A 25 3.87 3.90 -7.86
CA ASP A 25 2.53 4.46 -8.07
C ASP A 25 2.54 5.98 -8.15
N ALA A 26 3.42 6.66 -7.40
CA ALA A 26 3.60 8.09 -7.50
C ALA A 26 4.03 8.49 -8.92
N ALA A 27 4.98 7.75 -9.53
CA ALA A 27 5.42 8.01 -10.90
C ALA A 27 4.27 7.94 -11.91
N ASN A 28 3.41 6.91 -11.78
CA ASN A 28 2.22 6.75 -12.62
C ASN A 28 1.22 7.90 -12.44
N SER A 29 1.03 8.35 -11.20
CA SER A 29 0.04 9.39 -10.86
C SER A 29 0.47 10.80 -11.28
N ILE A 30 1.77 11.07 -11.41
CA ILE A 30 2.30 12.41 -11.70
C ILE A 30 2.81 12.59 -13.13
N ALA A 31 2.96 11.51 -13.91
CA ALA A 31 3.54 11.56 -15.26
C ALA A 31 2.88 12.61 -16.16
N THR A 32 1.54 12.69 -16.14
CA THR A 32 0.78 13.64 -16.96
C THR A 32 0.98 15.08 -16.50
N ILE A 33 0.90 15.36 -15.20
CA ILE A 33 0.95 16.75 -14.68
C ILE A 33 2.37 17.34 -14.79
N VAL A 34 3.39 16.48 -14.70
CA VAL A 34 4.80 16.86 -14.88
C VAL A 34 5.13 17.03 -16.37
N SER A 35 4.69 16.13 -17.25
CA SER A 35 4.95 16.23 -18.70
C SER A 35 4.25 17.44 -19.35
N THR A 36 3.06 17.79 -18.87
CA THR A 36 2.33 19.00 -19.27
C THR A 36 2.86 20.28 -18.62
N LYS A 37 3.85 20.17 -17.71
CA LYS A 37 4.49 21.28 -17.00
C LYS A 37 3.54 22.13 -16.15
N VAL A 38 2.43 21.55 -15.69
CA VAL A 38 1.50 22.21 -14.77
C VAL A 38 2.14 22.33 -13.38
N LEU A 39 2.85 21.28 -12.95
CA LEU A 39 3.62 21.26 -11.71
C LEU A 39 5.08 20.90 -11.97
N THR A 40 5.98 21.44 -11.15
CA THR A 40 7.36 20.93 -11.09
C THR A 40 7.38 19.50 -10.54
N PRO A 41 8.41 18.68 -10.84
CA PRO A 41 8.49 17.30 -10.34
C PRO A 41 8.33 17.19 -8.82
N PHE A 42 8.97 18.10 -8.07
CA PHE A 42 8.88 18.09 -6.61
C PHE A 42 7.47 18.44 -6.10
N GLN A 43 6.82 19.45 -6.68
CA GLN A 43 5.44 19.78 -6.34
C GLN A 43 4.48 18.63 -6.64
N ALA A 44 4.69 17.93 -7.77
CA ALA A 44 3.85 16.80 -8.15
C ALA A 44 4.01 15.62 -7.18
N VAL A 45 5.23 15.33 -6.71
CA VAL A 45 5.46 14.31 -5.66
C VAL A 45 4.78 14.69 -4.35
N LEU A 46 4.89 15.94 -3.91
CA LEU A 46 4.19 16.41 -2.70
C LEU A 46 2.67 16.30 -2.86
N TRP A 47 2.16 16.62 -4.05
CA TRP A 47 0.73 16.48 -4.38
C TRP A 47 0.28 15.02 -4.31
N ALA A 48 1.04 14.10 -4.90
CA ALA A 48 0.76 12.67 -4.85
C ALA A 48 0.82 12.12 -3.42
N ALA A 49 1.82 12.51 -2.63
CA ALA A 49 1.96 12.09 -1.24
C ALA A 49 0.77 12.55 -0.39
N LEU A 50 0.34 13.81 -0.55
CA LEU A 50 -0.82 14.37 0.16
C LEU A 50 -2.08 13.55 -0.12
N TRP A 51 -2.40 13.30 -1.39
CA TRP A 51 -3.62 12.59 -1.75
C TRP A 51 -3.58 11.10 -1.42
N ASN A 52 -2.42 10.43 -1.55
CA ASN A 52 -2.27 9.04 -1.10
C ASN A 52 -2.50 8.91 0.41
N PHE A 53 -1.94 9.83 1.20
CA PHE A 53 -2.16 9.83 2.65
C PHE A 53 -3.62 10.16 2.99
N ALA A 54 -4.20 11.18 2.37
CA ALA A 54 -5.60 11.58 2.61
C ALA A 54 -6.61 10.49 2.21
N ALA A 55 -6.32 9.72 1.15
CA ALA A 55 -7.19 8.65 0.67
C ALA A 55 -7.51 7.61 1.75
N PHE A 56 -6.55 7.29 2.63
CA PHE A 56 -6.78 6.40 3.77
C PHE A 56 -7.89 6.94 4.70
N PHE A 57 -7.80 8.21 5.07
CA PHE A 57 -8.79 8.85 5.97
C PHE A 57 -10.14 9.01 5.28
N ILE A 58 -10.17 9.37 4.00
CA ILE A 58 -11.40 9.45 3.21
C ILE A 58 -12.07 8.07 3.18
N ALA A 59 -11.33 7.00 2.92
CA ALA A 59 -11.86 5.64 2.93
C ALA A 59 -12.40 5.25 4.31
N ALA A 60 -11.63 5.49 5.37
CA ALA A 60 -11.98 5.10 6.74
C ALA A 60 -13.19 5.88 7.30
N TYR A 61 -13.24 7.20 7.12
CA TYR A 61 -14.18 8.07 7.82
C TYR A 61 -15.31 8.61 6.95
N ILE A 62 -15.12 8.74 5.64
CA ILE A 62 -16.14 9.28 4.73
C ILE A 62 -16.87 8.14 4.01
N ILE A 63 -16.13 7.17 3.48
CA ILE A 63 -16.72 6.01 2.77
C ILE A 63 -17.13 4.92 3.78
N GLY A 64 -16.39 4.79 4.88
CA GLY A 64 -16.67 3.83 5.95
C GLY A 64 -16.18 2.41 5.66
N GLU A 65 -15.51 2.18 4.53
CA GLU A 65 -15.02 0.85 4.15
C GLU A 65 -13.82 0.88 3.20
N PHE A 66 -12.93 -0.11 3.35
CA PHE A 66 -11.84 -0.38 2.43
C PHE A 66 -12.29 -1.40 1.36
N LYS A 67 -13.11 -0.91 0.40
CA LYS A 67 -13.84 -1.72 -0.60
C LYS A 67 -13.01 -2.84 -1.25
N ILE A 68 -11.80 -2.53 -1.71
CA ILE A 68 -10.97 -3.46 -2.48
C ILE A 68 -10.45 -4.58 -1.58
N GLY A 69 -9.85 -4.25 -0.43
CA GLY A 69 -9.32 -5.23 0.51
C GLY A 69 -10.39 -6.20 1.00
N ASN A 70 -11.56 -5.68 1.37
CA ASN A 70 -12.69 -6.49 1.85
C ASN A 70 -13.28 -7.39 0.76
N THR A 71 -13.24 -6.97 -0.50
CA THR A 71 -13.76 -7.77 -1.62
C THR A 71 -12.84 -8.95 -1.92
N ILE A 72 -11.52 -8.70 -1.96
CA ILE A 72 -10.54 -9.75 -2.26
C ILE A 72 -10.43 -10.73 -1.09
N ALA A 73 -10.46 -10.25 0.15
CA ALA A 73 -10.39 -11.12 1.34
C ALA A 73 -11.49 -12.18 1.37
N LYS A 74 -12.69 -11.87 0.86
CA LYS A 74 -13.82 -12.82 0.76
C LYS A 74 -13.60 -13.95 -0.24
N THR A 75 -12.62 -13.82 -1.14
CA THR A 75 -12.30 -14.88 -2.12
C THR A 75 -11.38 -15.94 -1.54
N VAL A 76 -10.76 -15.67 -0.39
CA VAL A 76 -9.85 -16.59 0.30
C VAL A 76 -10.57 -17.23 1.48
N ASN A 77 -10.32 -18.51 1.71
CA ASN A 77 -10.86 -19.20 2.87
C ASN A 77 -10.13 -18.73 4.14
N GLU A 78 -10.90 -18.17 5.09
CA GLU A 78 -10.39 -17.58 6.34
C GLU A 78 -9.51 -18.52 7.17
N ASN A 79 -9.75 -19.84 7.08
CA ASN A 79 -8.97 -20.85 7.80
C ASN A 79 -7.50 -20.91 7.36
N PHE A 80 -7.16 -20.33 6.21
CA PHE A 80 -5.81 -20.31 5.67
C PHE A 80 -5.10 -18.95 5.82
N ILE A 81 -5.75 -17.96 6.43
CA ILE A 81 -5.14 -16.65 6.68
C ILE A 81 -4.26 -16.76 7.94
N THR A 82 -3.06 -17.32 7.75
CA THR A 82 -2.04 -17.50 8.78
C THR A 82 -0.90 -16.49 8.60
N LEU A 83 -0.09 -16.26 9.65
CA LEU A 83 1.05 -15.35 9.56
C LEU A 83 2.07 -15.79 8.50
N GLU A 84 2.26 -17.09 8.34
CA GLU A 84 3.14 -17.71 7.35
C GLU A 84 2.68 -17.43 5.92
N VAL A 85 1.37 -17.48 5.68
CA VAL A 85 0.78 -17.14 4.37
C VAL A 85 0.92 -15.65 4.09
N ILE A 86 0.63 -14.79 5.06
CA ILE A 86 0.80 -13.33 4.93
C ILE A 86 2.26 -12.98 4.64
N PHE A 87 3.20 -13.57 5.39
CA PHE A 87 4.64 -13.39 5.18
C PHE A 87 5.06 -13.81 3.77
N SER A 88 4.65 -15.00 3.33
CA SER A 88 4.98 -15.51 1.99
C SER A 88 4.41 -14.61 0.88
N GLY A 89 3.17 -14.14 1.05
CA GLY A 89 2.53 -13.20 0.13
C GLY A 89 3.25 -11.86 0.06
N LEU A 90 3.65 -11.30 1.20
CA LEU A 90 4.43 -10.06 1.26
C LEU A 90 5.80 -10.21 0.59
N VAL A 91 6.52 -11.30 0.87
CA VAL A 91 7.82 -11.56 0.22
C VAL A 91 7.67 -11.68 -1.29
N ALA A 92 6.67 -12.43 -1.77
CA ALA A 92 6.38 -12.55 -3.19
C ALA A 92 6.01 -11.21 -3.83
N ALA A 93 5.18 -10.40 -3.16
CA ALA A 93 4.78 -9.08 -3.65
C ALA A 93 5.97 -8.11 -3.70
N ILE A 94 6.82 -8.06 -2.68
CA ILE A 94 8.04 -7.24 -2.67
C ILE A 94 8.98 -7.68 -3.79
N ALA A 95 9.20 -8.99 -3.95
CA ALA A 95 10.10 -9.52 -4.98
C ALA A 95 9.60 -9.26 -6.39
N TRP A 96 8.28 -9.19 -6.61
CA TRP A 96 7.69 -8.84 -7.90
C TRP A 96 7.73 -7.33 -8.19
N ASN A 97 7.55 -6.52 -7.15
CA ASN A 97 7.47 -5.07 -7.28
C ASN A 97 8.84 -4.42 -7.56
N LEU A 98 9.93 -5.04 -7.10
CA LEU A 98 11.31 -4.60 -7.35
C LEU A 98 11.77 -4.97 -8.77
#